data_AF-A0A3R6N2A0-F1
#
_entry.id   AF-A0A3R6N2A0-F1
#
_cell.length_a   1.000
_cell.length_b   1.000
_cell.length_c   1.000
_cell.angle_alpha   90.00
_cell.angle_beta   90.00
_cell.angle_gamma   90.00
#
_symmetry.space_group_name_H-M   'P 1'
#
loop_
_entity.id
_entity.type
_entity.pdbx_description
1 polymer ?
#
loop_
_entity_poly.entity_id
_entity_poly.type
_entity_poly.pdbx_seq_one_letter_code
_entity_poly.pdbx_strand_id
1 'polypeptide(L)'
;MKKSRKKGRVKYWNPGYARQEVHRLGYRFSVRKYAEYLLGLFGCIAAFTWIFRLKVPCVLIISAASVCFIPGIFIMTYRNAYEQKRFEDVTAYMEQILYSFKRRAKILTSLEDTLALFQKGESRLYDAISDAIRYIQNADAKENLYREAFSFIEKEYGCSRLYKIHDFLINAEEVGGDFDASADILLNDRKLWIDRVYELQREKKSVKVKITIGIGLSFFICGMTVFMLPKEFAVTDQVISQAVTTLTILLNMLIWYIAQRKLSKSLILGEEGMEYEEVKRQYDYVMHRNLVRERQKGYFQAGLVLPFIVYLGLKGKMLPAGLLTGFAVLIATQPGRRYRVSLKHVTRAVEKAFPEWLMSMSLQLQTDNVHVSLAKSIANAPELLKEELGTLLQKIEREPDSVQPYLGFMKPVSLPDITSAMKVLYSMAEFGAADISRQIAPLVERNAAMTDKAERIRAEDEIAGISFLILLPMITGVVKMLADLALVVVYILSAVNSVA
;
A
#
# COMPACT_ATOMS: atom_id res chain seq x y z
N MET A 1 -7.91 19.66 5.11
CA MET A 1 -7.19 18.46 5.64
C MET A 1 -5.68 18.63 6.00
N LYS A 2 -5.03 19.80 5.85
CA LYS A 2 -3.58 19.96 6.19
C LYS A 2 -3.24 20.14 7.69
N LYS A 3 -4.18 20.62 8.53
CA LYS A 3 -3.93 20.90 9.96
C LYS A 3 -3.95 19.65 10.88
N SER A 4 -4.66 18.57 10.52
CA SER A 4 -4.67 17.32 11.33
C SER A 4 -3.43 16.45 11.12
N ARG A 5 -2.85 16.42 9.90
CA ARG A 5 -1.61 15.68 9.58
C ARG A 5 -0.36 16.19 10.32
N LYS A 6 -0.30 17.48 10.70
CA LYS A 6 0.82 18.04 11.50
C LYS A 6 0.71 17.69 12.99
N LYS A 7 -0.50 17.71 13.57
CA LYS A 7 -0.73 17.36 15.00
C LYS A 7 -0.40 15.89 15.31
N GLY A 8 -0.53 14.99 14.35
CA GLY A 8 -0.14 13.58 14.51
C GLY A 8 1.37 13.32 14.59
N ARG A 9 2.23 14.14 13.98
CA ARG A 9 3.68 13.83 13.87
C ARG A 9 4.45 14.03 15.18
N VAL A 10 4.08 15.03 15.97
CA VAL A 10 4.76 15.38 17.24
C VAL A 10 4.29 14.50 18.40
N LYS A 11 3.10 13.89 18.28
CA LYS A 11 2.49 13.05 19.33
C LYS A 11 3.32 11.78 19.60
N TYR A 12 3.97 11.21 18.58
CA TYR A 12 4.80 10.01 18.69
C TYR A 12 6.11 10.19 19.45
N TRP A 13 6.49 11.41 19.83
CA TRP A 13 7.74 11.71 20.53
C TRP A 13 7.60 11.74 22.06
N ASN A 14 6.37 11.64 22.57
CA ASN A 14 6.11 11.64 24.01
C ASN A 14 6.04 10.18 24.56
N PRO A 15 6.88 9.81 25.54
CA PRO A 15 6.81 8.48 26.18
C PRO A 15 5.47 8.22 26.90
N GLY A 16 4.79 9.25 27.39
CA GLY A 16 3.44 9.13 27.96
C GLY A 16 2.39 8.72 26.91
N TYR A 17 2.55 9.20 25.67
CA TYR A 17 1.70 8.78 24.56
C TYR A 17 1.99 7.32 24.16
N ALA A 18 3.25 6.89 24.19
CA ALA A 18 3.60 5.50 23.94
C ALA A 18 2.93 4.55 24.93
N ARG A 19 2.90 4.92 26.22
CA ARG A 19 2.21 4.14 27.26
C ARG A 19 0.69 4.05 27.00
N GLN A 20 0.06 5.18 26.67
CA GLN A 20 -1.38 5.24 26.40
C GLN A 20 -1.75 4.44 25.14
N GLU A 21 -0.97 4.54 24.07
CA GLU A 21 -1.24 3.85 22.82
C GLU A 21 -0.97 2.34 22.94
N VAL A 22 0.09 1.92 23.64
CA VAL A 22 0.35 0.50 23.92
C VAL A 22 -0.79 -0.12 24.75
N HIS A 23 -1.31 0.62 25.74
CA HIS A 23 -2.49 0.20 26.49
C HIS A 23 -3.75 0.16 25.60
N ARG A 24 -3.91 1.14 24.70
CA ARG A 24 -4.98 1.16 23.70
C ARG A 24 -4.88 -0.01 22.72
N LEU A 25 -3.70 -0.58 22.50
CA LEU A 25 -3.53 -1.78 21.67
C LEU A 25 -3.73 -3.08 22.47
N GLY A 26 -4.11 -3.00 23.74
CA GLY A 26 -4.36 -4.18 24.60
C GLY A 26 -3.09 -4.79 25.21
N TYR A 27 -1.92 -4.18 25.03
CA TYR A 27 -0.66 -4.69 25.55
C TYR A 27 -0.26 -4.01 26.86
N ARG A 28 0.39 -4.76 27.75
CA ARG A 28 1.04 -4.20 28.94
C ARG A 28 2.39 -3.61 28.57
N PHE A 29 2.61 -2.34 28.93
CA PHE A 29 3.90 -1.68 28.73
C PHE A 29 4.97 -2.35 29.60
N SER A 30 5.94 -3.01 28.96
CA SER A 30 7.07 -3.60 29.66
C SER A 30 8.23 -2.61 29.73
N VAL A 31 8.44 -2.04 30.93
CA VAL A 31 9.54 -1.10 31.20
C VAL A 31 10.90 -1.76 30.95
N ARG A 32 11.02 -3.06 31.26
CA ARG A 32 12.24 -3.85 31.02
C ARG A 32 12.61 -3.91 29.54
N LYS A 33 11.68 -4.27 28.66
CA LYS A 33 11.92 -4.32 27.21
C LYS A 33 12.26 -2.94 26.63
N TYR A 34 11.63 -1.89 27.15
CA TYR A 34 11.94 -0.52 26.76
C TYR A 34 13.35 -0.09 27.19
N ALA A 35 13.78 -0.46 28.41
CA ALA A 35 15.12 -0.22 28.92
C ALA A 35 16.21 -0.99 28.15
N GLU A 36 15.96 -2.27 27.82
CA GLU A 36 16.85 -3.06 26.95
C GLU A 36 17.05 -2.40 25.58
N TYR A 37 15.98 -1.85 25.00
CA TYR A 37 16.05 -1.12 23.72
C TYR A 37 16.85 0.17 23.82
N LEU A 38 16.69 0.92 24.92
CA LEU A 38 17.47 2.12 25.21
C LEU A 38 18.96 1.79 25.38
N LEU A 39 19.28 0.77 26.19
CA LEU A 39 20.65 0.35 26.44
C LEU A 39 21.36 -0.09 25.16
N GLY A 40 20.69 -0.88 24.31
CA GLY A 40 21.25 -1.28 23.02
C GLY A 40 21.58 -0.09 22.12
N LEU A 41 20.68 0.90 22.05
CA LEU A 41 20.85 2.06 21.18
C LEU A 41 21.94 3.02 21.70
N PHE A 42 21.99 3.27 23.01
CA PHE A 42 23.10 4.01 23.61
C PHE A 42 24.45 3.28 23.49
N GLY A 43 24.45 1.94 23.54
CA GLY A 43 25.62 1.12 23.22
C GLY A 43 26.13 1.36 21.80
N CYS A 44 25.24 1.43 20.80
CA CYS A 44 25.61 1.78 19.43
C CYS A 44 26.17 3.21 19.31
N ILE A 45 25.57 4.18 20.01
CA ILE A 45 26.07 5.57 20.01
C ILE A 45 27.47 5.64 20.64
N ALA A 46 27.73 4.90 21.72
CA ALA A 46 29.05 4.82 22.34
C ALA A 46 30.09 4.22 21.39
N ALA A 47 29.73 3.14 20.68
CA ALA A 47 30.59 2.54 19.67
C ALA A 47 30.90 3.52 18.52
N PHE A 48 29.91 4.26 18.01
CA PHE A 48 30.14 5.28 16.98
C PHE A 48 30.98 6.46 17.48
N THR A 49 30.80 6.86 18.73
CA THR A 49 31.62 7.92 19.35
C THR A 49 33.08 7.51 19.40
N TRP A 50 33.36 6.25 19.72
CA TRP A 50 34.71 5.69 19.74
C TRP A 50 35.32 5.57 18.33
N ILE A 51 34.56 5.00 17.37
CA ILE A 51 35.02 4.78 15.99
C ILE A 51 35.31 6.10 15.27
N PHE A 52 34.39 7.07 15.36
CA PHE A 52 34.48 8.33 14.63
C PHE A 52 35.18 9.45 15.39
N ARG A 53 35.61 9.20 16.65
CA ARG A 53 36.20 10.20 17.55
C ARG A 53 35.35 11.48 17.59
N LEU A 54 34.05 11.31 17.81
CA LEU A 54 33.10 12.42 17.79
C LEU A 54 33.30 13.34 18.99
N LYS A 55 33.26 14.66 18.77
CA LYS A 55 33.30 15.64 19.86
C LYS A 55 32.00 15.59 20.68
N VAL A 56 32.09 15.88 21.98
CA VAL A 56 30.95 15.93 22.93
C VAL A 56 29.70 16.66 22.39
N PRO A 57 29.78 17.85 21.75
CA PRO A 57 28.58 18.51 21.21
C PRO A 57 27.86 17.68 20.14
N CYS A 58 28.58 16.97 19.26
CA CYS A 58 27.98 16.10 18.26
C CYS A 58 27.29 14.89 18.88
N VAL A 59 27.89 14.31 19.92
CA VAL A 59 27.32 13.18 20.67
C VAL A 59 26.01 13.58 21.36
N LEU A 60 25.95 14.79 21.94
CA LEU A 60 24.74 15.31 22.56
C LEU A 60 23.60 15.48 21.54
N ILE A 61 23.89 15.99 20.34
CA ILE A 61 22.89 16.14 19.26
C ILE A 61 22.35 14.77 18.83
N ILE A 62 23.23 13.80 18.59
CA ILE A 62 22.83 12.43 18.18
C ILE A 62 22.02 11.76 19.28
N SER A 63 22.41 11.92 20.54
CA SER A 63 21.69 11.36 21.69
C SER A 63 20.31 11.98 21.85
N ALA A 64 20.19 13.31 21.74
CA ALA A 64 18.91 14.02 21.78
C ALA A 64 17.98 13.60 20.64
N ALA A 65 18.50 13.48 19.42
CA ALA A 65 17.74 12.97 18.28
C ALA A 65 17.27 11.52 18.53
N SER A 66 18.14 10.69 19.10
CA SER A 66 17.84 9.28 19.37
C SER A 66 16.69 9.10 20.37
N VAL A 67 16.72 9.86 21.47
CA VAL A 67 15.64 9.86 22.46
C VAL A 67 14.30 10.26 21.83
N CYS A 68 14.29 11.18 20.86
CA CYS A 68 13.07 11.57 20.16
C CYS A 68 12.46 10.44 19.30
N PHE A 69 13.29 9.60 18.68
CA PHE A 69 12.81 8.55 17.77
C PHE A 69 12.39 7.25 18.50
N ILE A 70 12.97 6.96 19.66
CA ILE A 70 12.74 5.71 20.42
C ILE A 70 11.26 5.44 20.73
N PRO A 71 10.48 6.38 21.29
CA PRO A 71 9.06 6.15 21.58
C PRO A 71 8.27 5.76 20.33
N GLY A 72 8.57 6.37 19.18
CA GLY A 72 7.91 6.07 17.92
C GLY A 72 8.19 4.64 17.44
N ILE A 73 9.44 4.20 17.48
CA ILE A 73 9.86 2.86 17.04
C ILE A 73 9.29 1.77 17.95
N PHE A 74 9.25 2.06 19.25
CA PHE A 74 8.66 1.16 20.23
C PHE A 74 7.16 0.96 19.96
N ILE A 75 6.38 2.03 19.76
CA ILE A 75 4.95 1.95 19.41
C ILE A 75 4.76 1.15 18.11
N MET A 76 5.59 1.38 17.09
CA MET A 76 5.48 0.67 15.80
C MET A 76 5.65 -0.85 15.96
N THR A 77 6.49 -1.29 16.89
CA THR A 77 6.70 -2.73 17.16
C THR A 77 5.44 -3.37 17.74
N TYR A 78 4.81 -2.72 18.72
CA TYR A 78 3.53 -3.17 19.28
C TYR A 78 2.39 -3.09 18.29
N ARG A 79 2.38 -2.04 17.45
CA ARG A 79 1.39 -1.92 16.37
C ARG A 79 1.50 -3.07 15.37
N ASN A 80 2.71 -3.47 14.98
CA ASN A 80 2.89 -4.60 14.08
C ASN A 80 2.41 -5.91 14.70
N ALA A 81 2.70 -6.14 15.98
CA ALA A 81 2.21 -7.31 16.71
C ALA A 81 0.67 -7.31 16.81
N TYR A 82 0.08 -6.14 17.09
CA TYR A 82 -1.36 -5.96 17.12
C TYR A 82 -1.99 -6.24 15.75
N GLU A 83 -1.47 -5.67 14.67
CA GLU A 83 -2.01 -5.88 13.32
C GLU A 83 -1.91 -7.33 12.88
N GLN A 84 -0.83 -8.04 13.28
CA GLN A 84 -0.70 -9.47 13.03
C GLN A 84 -1.76 -10.27 13.80
N LYS A 85 -1.92 -10.03 15.11
CA LYS A 85 -2.95 -10.70 15.90
C LYS A 85 -4.36 -10.38 15.40
N ARG A 86 -4.62 -9.11 15.04
CA ARG A 86 -5.87 -8.67 14.44
C ARG A 86 -6.16 -9.41 13.13
N PHE A 87 -5.15 -9.64 12.29
CA PHE A 87 -5.29 -10.41 11.06
C PHE A 87 -5.59 -11.89 11.32
N GLU A 88 -4.87 -12.51 12.27
CA GLU A 88 -5.10 -13.88 12.72
C GLU A 88 -6.53 -14.06 13.27
N ASP A 89 -6.99 -13.13 14.11
CA ASP A 89 -8.34 -13.18 14.70
C ASP A 89 -9.43 -13.05 13.64
N VAL A 90 -9.30 -12.11 12.69
CA VAL A 90 -10.29 -11.92 11.61
C VAL A 90 -10.35 -13.11 10.69
N THR A 91 -9.19 -13.63 10.30
CA THR A 91 -9.14 -14.79 9.42
C THR A 91 -9.72 -16.01 10.12
N ALA A 92 -9.45 -16.24 11.40
CA ALA A 92 -10.06 -17.33 12.18
C ALA A 92 -11.59 -17.16 12.27
N TYR A 93 -12.07 -15.95 12.52
CA TYR A 93 -13.51 -15.66 12.54
C TYR A 93 -14.17 -15.95 11.20
N MET A 94 -13.61 -15.44 10.09
CA MET A 94 -14.14 -15.66 8.74
C MET A 94 -14.27 -17.15 8.40
N GLU A 95 -13.27 -17.95 8.76
CA GLU A 95 -13.28 -19.39 8.55
C GLU A 95 -14.38 -20.06 9.36
N GLN A 96 -14.42 -19.78 10.66
CA GLN A 96 -15.34 -20.45 11.55
C GLN A 96 -16.79 -20.07 11.29
N ILE A 97 -17.08 -18.81 11.01
CA ILE A 97 -18.45 -18.37 10.72
C ILE A 97 -18.96 -18.99 9.42
N LEU A 98 -18.11 -19.06 8.38
CA LEU A 98 -18.47 -19.70 7.11
C LEU A 98 -18.71 -21.20 7.28
N TYR A 99 -17.85 -21.93 8.01
CA TYR A 99 -18.07 -23.36 8.27
C TYR A 99 -19.30 -23.64 9.14
N SER A 100 -19.50 -22.83 10.19
CA SER A 100 -20.66 -22.99 11.08
C SER A 100 -21.96 -22.69 10.34
N PHE A 101 -21.95 -21.66 9.48
CA PHE A 101 -23.09 -21.30 8.64
C PHE A 101 -23.37 -22.37 7.58
N LYS A 102 -22.33 -22.90 6.92
CA LYS A 102 -22.46 -24.02 5.97
C LYS A 102 -23.22 -25.20 6.58
N ARG A 103 -22.98 -25.48 7.86
CA ARG A 103 -23.62 -26.59 8.58
C ARG A 103 -25.07 -26.33 8.98
N ARG A 104 -25.41 -25.10 9.37
CA ARG A 104 -26.68 -24.81 10.08
C ARG A 104 -27.58 -23.77 9.40
N ALA A 105 -27.09 -23.08 8.37
CA ALA A 105 -27.81 -22.06 7.61
C ALA A 105 -28.41 -20.92 8.46
N LYS A 106 -27.82 -20.64 9.64
CA LYS A 106 -28.32 -19.67 10.62
C LYS A 106 -27.20 -18.80 11.18
N ILE A 107 -27.31 -17.48 10.98
CA ILE A 107 -26.32 -16.47 11.41
C ILE A 107 -26.13 -16.51 12.92
N LEU A 108 -27.21 -16.46 13.71
CA LEU A 108 -27.12 -16.45 15.17
C LEU A 108 -26.36 -17.66 15.70
N THR A 109 -26.76 -18.86 15.29
CA THR A 109 -26.10 -20.09 15.71
C THR A 109 -24.64 -20.16 15.25
N SER A 110 -24.34 -19.59 14.08
CA SER A 110 -22.98 -19.55 13.55
C SER A 110 -22.09 -18.59 14.34
N LEU A 111 -22.63 -17.46 14.79
CA LEU A 111 -21.95 -16.53 15.69
C LEU A 111 -21.69 -17.17 17.06
N GLU A 112 -22.66 -17.92 17.61
CA GLU A 112 -22.51 -18.66 18.87
C GLU A 112 -21.43 -19.74 18.77
N ASP A 113 -21.46 -20.56 17.70
CA ASP A 113 -20.44 -21.56 17.42
C ASP A 113 -19.05 -20.91 17.21
N THR A 114 -19.01 -19.70 16.63
CA THR A 114 -17.77 -18.95 16.40
C THR A 114 -17.22 -18.34 17.69
N LEU A 115 -18.08 -17.79 18.55
CA LEU A 115 -17.69 -17.23 19.85
C LEU A 115 -16.96 -18.26 20.71
N ALA A 116 -17.35 -19.54 20.62
CA ALA A 116 -16.74 -20.63 21.37
C ALA A 116 -15.25 -20.85 21.06
N LEU A 117 -14.76 -20.41 19.90
CA LEU A 117 -13.33 -20.47 19.55
C LEU A 117 -12.49 -19.36 20.18
N PHE A 118 -13.12 -18.30 20.69
CA PHE A 118 -12.42 -17.14 21.23
C PHE A 118 -12.50 -17.13 22.76
N GLN A 119 -11.36 -16.91 23.41
CA GLN A 119 -11.33 -16.76 24.87
C GLN A 119 -11.59 -15.31 25.29
N LYS A 120 -12.37 -15.15 26.37
CA LYS A 120 -12.67 -13.83 26.94
C LYS A 120 -11.39 -13.13 27.39
N GLY A 121 -11.13 -11.94 26.85
CA GLY A 121 -9.96 -11.12 27.16
C GLY A 121 -8.72 -11.41 26.31
N GLU A 122 -8.75 -12.42 25.42
CA GLU A 122 -7.65 -12.68 24.47
C GLU A 122 -7.70 -11.70 23.29
N SER A 123 -8.90 -11.45 22.77
CA SER A 123 -9.15 -10.56 21.65
C SER A 123 -10.41 -9.74 21.88
N ARG A 124 -10.42 -8.52 21.33
CA ARG A 124 -11.62 -7.68 21.32
C ARG A 124 -12.71 -8.21 20.41
N LEU A 125 -12.34 -9.13 19.53
CA LEU A 125 -13.29 -9.82 18.67
C LEU A 125 -14.30 -10.64 19.49
N TYR A 126 -13.89 -11.20 20.63
CA TYR A 126 -14.80 -11.89 21.55
C TYR A 126 -15.94 -10.95 22.02
N ASP A 127 -15.57 -9.75 22.47
CA ASP A 127 -16.54 -8.76 22.97
C ASP A 127 -17.45 -8.31 21.83
N ALA A 128 -16.90 -8.06 20.64
CA ALA A 128 -17.67 -7.65 19.46
C ALA A 128 -18.66 -8.72 18.99
N ILE A 129 -18.27 -10.00 18.96
CA ILE A 129 -19.17 -11.12 18.62
C ILE A 129 -20.24 -11.27 19.71
N SER A 130 -19.87 -11.17 20.99
CA SER A 130 -20.81 -11.25 22.11
C SER A 130 -21.87 -10.14 22.05
N ASP A 131 -21.45 -8.91 21.73
CA ASP A 131 -22.36 -7.78 21.58
C ASP A 131 -23.26 -7.94 20.35
N ALA A 132 -22.75 -8.48 19.24
CA ALA A 132 -23.55 -8.82 18.07
C ALA A 132 -24.63 -9.88 18.38
N ILE A 133 -24.29 -10.96 19.10
CA ILE A 133 -25.24 -11.99 19.54
C ILE A 133 -26.30 -11.39 20.46
N ARG A 134 -25.88 -10.59 21.45
CA ARG A 134 -26.81 -9.93 22.38
C ARG A 134 -27.77 -9.00 21.66
N TYR A 135 -27.30 -8.30 20.63
CA TYR A 135 -28.13 -7.44 19.80
C TYR A 135 -29.21 -8.25 19.06
N ILE A 136 -28.82 -9.34 18.39
CA ILE A 136 -29.75 -10.22 17.68
C ILE A 136 -30.81 -10.81 18.62
N GLN A 137 -30.44 -11.14 19.86
CA GLN A 137 -31.35 -11.76 20.83
C GLN A 137 -32.30 -10.79 21.55
N ASN A 138 -31.96 -9.50 21.67
CA ASN A 138 -32.66 -8.58 22.60
C ASN A 138 -33.13 -7.26 21.96
N ALA A 139 -32.75 -6.94 20.73
CA ALA A 139 -33.03 -5.62 20.14
C ALA A 139 -34.21 -5.64 19.16
N ASP A 140 -35.09 -4.64 19.24
CA ASP A 140 -35.97 -4.25 18.15
C ASP A 140 -35.14 -3.47 17.11
N ALA A 141 -34.93 -4.07 15.93
CA ALA A 141 -34.10 -3.49 14.88
C ALA A 141 -34.68 -2.19 14.32
N LYS A 142 -33.82 -1.23 13.95
CA LYS A 142 -34.24 0.04 13.34
C LYS A 142 -34.34 -0.05 11.81
N GLU A 143 -33.46 -0.81 11.17
CA GLU A 143 -33.41 -1.04 9.73
C GLU A 143 -33.29 -2.53 9.39
N ASN A 144 -32.11 -3.14 9.59
CA ASN A 144 -31.87 -4.55 9.33
C ASN A 144 -31.06 -5.13 10.50
N LEU A 145 -31.69 -6.06 11.24
CA LEU A 145 -31.17 -6.67 12.46
C LEU A 145 -29.73 -7.20 12.29
N TYR A 146 -29.49 -7.93 11.20
CA TYR A 146 -28.20 -8.56 10.94
C TYR A 146 -27.13 -7.56 10.52
N ARG A 147 -27.46 -6.56 9.68
CA ARG A 147 -26.50 -5.49 9.34
C ARG A 147 -26.07 -4.70 10.57
N GLU A 148 -27.01 -4.36 11.45
CA GLU A 148 -26.71 -3.64 12.68
C GLU A 148 -25.86 -4.48 13.64
N ALA A 149 -26.15 -5.78 13.76
CA ALA A 149 -25.36 -6.71 14.56
C ALA A 149 -23.92 -6.86 14.03
N PHE A 150 -23.74 -7.07 12.72
CA PHE A 150 -22.41 -7.17 12.13
C PHE A 150 -21.60 -5.88 12.25
N SER A 151 -22.25 -4.73 12.35
CA SER A 151 -21.57 -3.44 12.56
C SER A 151 -20.70 -3.40 13.83
N PHE A 152 -21.02 -4.19 14.87
CA PHE A 152 -20.19 -4.28 16.08
C PHE A 152 -18.82 -4.89 15.79
N ILE A 153 -18.78 -5.90 14.92
CA ILE A 153 -17.55 -6.59 14.50
C ILE A 153 -16.79 -5.72 13.50
N GLU A 154 -17.50 -5.15 12.52
CA GLU A 154 -16.92 -4.36 11.44
C GLU A 154 -16.24 -3.07 11.90
N LYS A 155 -16.74 -2.42 12.97
CA LYS A 155 -16.14 -1.19 13.51
C LYS A 155 -14.66 -1.35 13.88
N GLU A 156 -14.27 -2.52 14.39
CA GLU A 156 -12.90 -2.78 14.83
C GLU A 156 -12.12 -3.65 13.84
N TYR A 157 -12.80 -4.50 13.08
CA TYR A 157 -12.17 -5.53 12.24
C TYR A 157 -12.52 -5.45 10.75
N GLY A 158 -13.31 -4.44 10.35
CA GLY A 158 -13.80 -4.24 8.99
C GLY A 158 -12.72 -4.25 7.91
N CYS A 159 -12.98 -5.03 6.86
CA CYS A 159 -12.24 -5.07 5.59
C CYS A 159 -13.18 -5.52 4.46
N SER A 160 -12.85 -5.25 3.18
CA SER A 160 -13.72 -5.59 2.03
C SER A 160 -14.19 -7.05 2.07
N ARG A 161 -13.30 -7.99 2.43
CA ARG A 161 -13.61 -9.43 2.52
C ARG A 161 -14.59 -9.76 3.64
N LEU A 162 -14.49 -9.08 4.78
CA LEU A 162 -15.39 -9.30 5.92
C LEU A 162 -16.80 -8.83 5.58
N TYR A 163 -16.92 -7.65 4.97
CA TYR A 163 -18.19 -7.12 4.50
C TYR A 163 -18.86 -8.07 3.50
N LYS A 164 -18.09 -8.61 2.55
CA LYS A 164 -18.60 -9.60 1.56
C LYS A 164 -19.12 -10.87 2.22
N ILE A 165 -18.43 -11.37 3.24
CA ILE A 165 -18.89 -12.55 4.00
C ILE A 165 -20.20 -12.21 4.72
N HIS A 166 -20.28 -11.08 5.42
CA HIS A 166 -21.51 -10.69 6.11
C HIS A 166 -22.68 -10.48 5.16
N ASP A 167 -22.48 -9.78 4.04
CA ASP A 167 -23.50 -9.61 3.00
C ASP A 167 -23.95 -10.95 2.41
N PHE A 168 -23.01 -11.88 2.18
CA PHE A 168 -23.33 -13.25 1.75
C PHE A 168 -24.21 -13.97 2.78
N LEU A 169 -23.84 -13.94 4.07
CA LEU A 169 -24.58 -14.62 5.13
C LEU A 169 -26.02 -14.09 5.22
N ILE A 170 -26.21 -12.77 5.15
CA ILE A 170 -27.54 -12.13 5.18
C ILE A 170 -28.37 -12.63 3.99
N ASN A 171 -27.83 -12.50 2.78
CA ASN A 171 -28.55 -12.88 1.57
C ASN A 171 -28.87 -14.39 1.54
N ALA A 172 -27.94 -15.23 1.97
CA ALA A 172 -28.13 -16.68 2.01
C ALA A 172 -29.20 -17.10 3.03
N GLU A 173 -29.28 -16.44 4.18
CA GLU A 173 -30.34 -16.73 5.17
C GLU A 173 -31.71 -16.16 4.74
N GLU A 174 -31.75 -14.98 4.11
CA GLU A 174 -32.99 -14.34 3.63
C GLU A 174 -33.61 -15.08 2.44
N VAL A 175 -32.78 -15.47 1.46
CA VAL A 175 -33.24 -16.15 0.24
C VAL A 175 -33.40 -17.65 0.45
N GLY A 176 -32.53 -18.26 1.27
CA GLY A 176 -32.42 -19.72 1.40
C GLY A 176 -31.89 -20.40 0.13
N GLY A 177 -31.83 -21.73 0.15
CA GLY A 177 -31.34 -22.55 -0.97
C GLY A 177 -29.95 -23.16 -0.74
N ASP A 178 -29.33 -23.66 -1.81
CA ASP A 178 -27.97 -24.19 -1.78
C ASP A 178 -26.96 -23.04 -1.94
N PHE A 179 -26.16 -22.84 -0.90
CA PHE A 179 -25.11 -21.83 -0.84
C PHE A 179 -23.73 -22.44 -0.55
N ASP A 180 -23.60 -23.77 -0.61
CA ASP A 180 -22.34 -24.47 -0.31
C ASP A 180 -21.22 -24.02 -1.25
N ALA A 181 -21.54 -23.88 -2.54
CA ALA A 181 -20.60 -23.41 -3.54
C ALA A 181 -20.13 -21.97 -3.26
N SER A 182 -21.03 -21.06 -2.86
CA SER A 182 -20.65 -19.68 -2.48
C SER A 182 -19.76 -19.65 -1.25
N ALA A 183 -20.11 -20.44 -0.23
CA ALA A 183 -19.31 -20.55 0.99
C ALA A 183 -17.90 -21.09 0.68
N ASP A 184 -17.79 -22.09 -0.20
CA ASP A 184 -16.51 -22.66 -0.63
C ASP A 184 -15.65 -21.66 -1.42
N ILE A 185 -16.27 -20.82 -2.26
CA ILE A 185 -15.58 -19.72 -2.96
C ILE A 185 -14.99 -18.73 -1.95
N LEU A 186 -15.76 -18.32 -0.93
CA LEU A 186 -15.32 -17.37 0.09
C LEU A 186 -14.22 -17.97 0.99
N LEU A 187 -14.33 -19.24 1.35
CA LEU A 187 -13.28 -19.97 2.09
C LEU A 187 -11.98 -20.06 1.28
N ASN A 188 -12.07 -20.32 -0.02
CA ASN A 188 -10.91 -20.36 -0.90
C ASN A 188 -10.28 -18.97 -1.08
N ASP A 189 -11.08 -17.91 -1.27
CA ASP A 189 -10.53 -16.53 -1.33
C ASP A 189 -9.80 -16.17 -0.04
N ARG A 190 -10.37 -16.51 1.12
CA ARG A 190 -9.74 -16.32 2.43
C ARG A 190 -8.40 -17.07 2.51
N LYS A 191 -8.36 -18.35 2.11
CA LYS A 191 -7.11 -19.14 2.11
C LYS A 191 -6.03 -18.48 1.26
N LEU A 192 -6.36 -18.11 0.02
CA LEU A 192 -5.43 -17.44 -0.88
C LEU A 192 -4.99 -16.07 -0.33
N TRP A 193 -5.87 -15.36 0.37
CA TRP A 193 -5.54 -14.09 1.02
C TRP A 193 -4.52 -14.26 2.14
N ILE A 194 -4.64 -15.30 2.96
CA ILE A 194 -3.67 -15.63 4.01
C ILE A 194 -2.27 -15.85 3.43
N ASP A 195 -2.16 -16.67 2.39
CA ASP A 195 -0.88 -16.95 1.74
C ASP A 195 -0.22 -15.67 1.23
N ARG A 196 -0.99 -14.77 0.61
CA ARG A 196 -0.51 -13.47 0.10
C ARG A 196 -0.05 -12.53 1.21
N VAL A 197 -0.79 -12.45 2.32
CA VAL A 197 -0.39 -11.59 3.45
C VAL A 197 0.90 -12.09 4.09
N TYR A 198 1.08 -13.41 4.21
CA TYR A 198 2.33 -13.98 4.70
C TYR A 198 3.50 -13.76 3.74
N GLU A 199 3.28 -13.85 2.43
CA GLU A 199 4.28 -13.47 1.43
C GLU A 199 4.69 -12.00 1.57
N LEU A 200 3.72 -11.09 1.66
CA LEU A 200 3.96 -9.65 1.88
C LEU A 200 4.72 -9.39 3.19
N GLN A 201 4.40 -10.09 4.27
CA GLN A 201 5.14 -9.98 5.54
C GLN A 201 6.60 -10.44 5.38
N ARG A 202 6.83 -11.55 4.65
CA ARG A 202 8.18 -12.06 4.36
C ARG A 202 8.98 -11.05 3.54
N GLU A 203 8.36 -10.43 2.55
CA GLU A 203 8.99 -9.38 1.74
C GLU A 203 9.29 -8.12 2.56
N LYS A 204 8.35 -7.65 3.39
CA LYS A 204 8.56 -6.53 4.32
C LYS A 204 9.74 -6.79 5.27
N LYS A 205 9.85 -8.03 5.80
CA LYS A 205 10.97 -8.46 6.64
C LYS A 205 12.29 -8.48 5.86
N SER A 206 12.28 -9.01 4.64
CA SER A 206 13.45 -9.02 3.74
C SER A 206 13.95 -7.60 3.45
N VAL A 207 13.04 -6.68 3.11
CA VAL A 207 13.35 -5.26 2.89
C VAL A 207 13.91 -4.61 4.15
N LYS A 208 13.31 -4.85 5.33
CA LYS A 208 13.84 -4.36 6.63
C LYS A 208 15.28 -4.81 6.87
N VAL A 209 15.57 -6.09 6.61
CA VAL A 209 16.92 -6.65 6.76
C VAL A 209 17.89 -5.97 5.78
N LYS A 210 17.52 -5.83 4.49
CA LYS A 210 18.35 -5.16 3.48
C LYS A 210 18.68 -3.70 3.85
N ILE A 211 17.71 -2.93 4.34
CA ILE A 211 17.95 -1.55 4.81
C ILE A 211 18.91 -1.54 6.00
N THR A 212 18.73 -2.45 6.95
CA THR A 212 19.59 -2.54 8.14
C THR A 212 21.03 -2.90 7.76
N ILE A 213 21.21 -3.87 6.85
CA ILE A 213 22.52 -4.22 6.28
C ILE A 213 23.13 -3.02 5.55
N GLY A 214 22.35 -2.30 4.73
CA GLY A 214 22.82 -1.12 4.01
C GLY A 214 23.33 0.00 4.94
N ILE A 215 22.65 0.22 6.08
CA ILE A 215 23.10 1.14 7.13
C ILE A 215 24.40 0.63 7.77
N GLY A 216 24.47 -0.65 8.11
CA GLY A 216 25.68 -1.26 8.67
C GLY A 216 26.89 -1.12 7.73
N LEU A 217 26.72 -1.41 6.44
CA LEU A 217 27.75 -1.26 5.41
C LEU A 217 28.16 0.20 5.22
N SER A 218 27.21 1.13 5.23
CA SER A 218 27.49 2.56 5.14
C SER A 218 28.41 3.02 6.29
N PHE A 219 28.07 2.63 7.52
CA PHE A 219 28.91 2.92 8.68
C PHE A 219 30.25 2.19 8.64
N PHE A 220 30.29 0.95 8.15
CA PHE A 220 31.54 0.21 7.98
C PHE A 220 32.51 0.94 7.03
N ILE A 221 32.04 1.39 5.86
CA ILE A 221 32.85 2.15 4.90
C ILE A 221 33.30 3.49 5.53
N CYS A 222 32.39 4.19 6.21
CA CYS A 222 32.71 5.45 6.87
C CYS A 222 33.73 5.26 8.02
N GLY A 223 33.67 4.15 8.75
CA GLY A 223 34.65 3.82 9.79
C GLY A 223 36.01 3.46 9.21
N MET A 224 36.04 2.61 8.18
CA MET A 224 37.26 2.21 7.48
C MET A 224 38.05 3.40 6.94
N THR A 225 37.35 4.38 6.34
CA THR A 225 37.98 5.61 5.83
C THR A 225 38.66 6.41 6.93
N VAL A 226 38.07 6.49 8.13
CA VAL A 226 38.69 7.19 9.28
C VAL A 226 39.92 6.44 9.80
N PHE A 227 39.90 5.10 9.80
CA PHE A 227 41.04 4.30 10.24
C PHE A 227 42.20 4.28 9.23
N MET A 228 41.91 4.34 7.93
CA MET A 228 42.93 4.35 6.87
C MET A 228 43.63 5.70 6.70
N LEU A 229 43.00 6.81 7.09
CA LEU A 229 43.59 8.13 6.98
C LEU A 229 44.73 8.32 8.01
N PRO A 230 45.95 8.70 7.58
CA PRO A 230 47.05 8.96 8.50
C PRO A 230 46.70 10.06 9.52
N LYS A 231 47.09 9.85 10.78
CA LYS A 231 46.78 10.77 11.90
C LYS A 231 47.30 12.19 11.66
N GLU A 232 48.31 12.34 10.80
CA GLU A 232 48.95 13.61 10.43
C GLU A 232 48.00 14.59 9.70
N PHE A 233 46.95 14.09 9.05
CA PHE A 233 46.01 14.95 8.34
C PHE A 233 44.97 15.64 9.23
N ALA A 234 44.88 15.26 10.53
CA ALA A 234 43.96 15.82 11.53
C ALA A 234 42.51 16.08 11.04
N VAL A 235 42.02 15.33 10.05
CA VAL A 235 40.73 15.56 9.36
C VAL A 235 39.56 15.44 10.34
N THR A 236 39.68 14.53 11.30
CA THR A 236 38.68 14.30 12.35
C THR A 236 38.57 15.45 13.36
N ASP A 237 39.56 16.33 13.48
CA ASP A 237 39.48 17.48 14.39
C ASP A 237 38.81 18.70 13.76
N GLN A 238 38.70 18.72 12.43
CA GLN A 238 38.04 19.78 11.70
C GLN A 238 36.52 19.76 11.92
N VAL A 239 35.96 20.95 12.12
CA VAL A 239 34.51 21.16 12.36
C VAL A 239 33.68 20.59 11.20
N ILE A 240 34.19 20.67 9.97
CA ILE A 240 33.50 20.21 8.76
C ILE A 240 33.34 18.67 8.75
N SER A 241 34.40 17.91 9.01
CA SER A 241 34.31 16.43 9.04
C SER A 241 33.39 15.94 10.17
N GLN A 242 33.46 16.59 11.35
CA GLN A 242 32.57 16.30 12.49
C GLN A 242 31.10 16.60 12.16
N ALA A 243 30.82 17.72 11.48
CA ALA A 243 29.47 18.09 11.05
C ALA A 243 28.92 17.11 10.00
N VAL A 244 29.72 16.73 9.00
CA VAL A 244 29.31 15.78 7.96
C VAL A 244 29.07 14.39 8.56
N THR A 245 29.93 13.92 9.45
CA THR A 245 29.75 12.63 10.14
C THR A 245 28.48 12.63 11.00
N THR A 246 28.22 13.71 11.74
CA THR A 246 27.00 13.87 12.53
C THR A 246 25.75 13.86 11.63
N LEU A 247 25.79 14.58 10.51
CA LEU A 247 24.71 14.60 9.53
C LEU A 247 24.45 13.20 8.95
N THR A 248 25.50 12.45 8.59
CA THR A 248 25.38 11.09 8.06
C THR A 248 24.74 10.13 9.07
N ILE A 249 25.11 10.20 10.35
CA ILE A 249 24.48 9.38 11.41
C ILE A 249 23.00 9.74 11.55
N LEU A 250 22.66 11.03 11.59
CA LEU A 250 21.27 11.49 11.70
C LEU A 250 20.43 11.09 10.47
N LEU A 251 20.99 11.17 9.27
CA LEU A 251 20.30 10.74 8.04
C LEU A 251 20.06 9.23 8.03
N ASN A 252 21.04 8.41 8.43
CA ASN A 252 20.84 6.96 8.53
C ASN A 252 19.79 6.58 9.59
N MET A 253 19.78 7.27 10.73
CA MET A 253 18.74 7.11 11.74
C MET A 253 17.35 7.48 11.20
N LEU A 254 17.26 8.59 10.47
CA LEU A 254 16.02 9.04 9.84
C LEU A 254 15.54 8.06 8.76
N ILE A 255 16.44 7.54 7.92
CA ILE A 255 16.13 6.52 6.90
C ILE A 255 15.55 5.28 7.56
N TRP A 256 16.19 4.79 8.63
CA TRP A 256 15.71 3.63 9.37
C TRP A 256 14.33 3.87 10.00
N TYR A 257 14.11 5.03 10.62
CA TYR A 257 12.82 5.41 11.19
C TYR A 257 11.71 5.48 10.13
N ILE A 258 11.99 6.13 8.98
CA ILE A 258 11.04 6.22 7.86
C ILE A 258 10.73 4.82 7.31
N ALA A 259 11.74 3.96 7.18
CA ALA A 259 11.57 2.58 6.74
C ALA A 259 10.67 1.79 7.70
N GLN A 260 10.95 1.81 9.01
CA GLN A 260 10.10 1.15 10.02
C GLN A 260 8.66 1.63 9.93
N ARG A 261 8.46 2.95 9.84
CA ARG A 261 7.13 3.55 9.77
C ARG A 261 6.34 3.18 8.52
N LYS A 262 7.00 3.08 7.37
CA LYS A 262 6.34 2.67 6.12
C LYS A 262 6.02 1.18 6.13
N LEU A 263 6.91 0.35 6.68
CA LEU A 263 6.73 -1.09 6.79
C LEU A 263 5.67 -1.48 7.84
N SER A 264 5.41 -0.62 8.83
CA SER A 264 4.43 -0.83 9.90
C SER A 264 2.99 -0.42 9.54
N LYS A 265 2.65 -0.33 8.25
CA LYS A 265 1.27 -0.09 7.81
C LYS A 265 0.41 -1.33 8.08
N SER A 266 -0.91 -1.12 8.25
CA SER A 266 -1.85 -2.19 8.57
C SER A 266 -1.84 -3.28 7.51
N LEU A 267 -1.99 -4.53 7.95
CA LEU A 267 -2.09 -5.69 7.07
C LEU A 267 -3.49 -5.79 6.44
N ILE A 268 -4.51 -5.28 7.14
CA ILE A 268 -5.92 -5.40 6.77
C ILE A 268 -6.41 -4.20 5.93
N LEU A 269 -6.01 -2.95 6.25
CA LEU A 269 -6.40 -1.76 5.46
C LEU A 269 -5.48 -1.46 4.27
N GLY A 270 -4.77 -2.48 3.75
CA GLY A 270 -3.96 -2.36 2.52
C GLY A 270 -4.78 -2.02 1.26
N GLU A 271 -6.10 -1.92 1.39
CA GLU A 271 -7.06 -1.60 0.34
C GLU A 271 -7.15 -0.09 0.02
N GLU A 272 -6.54 0.79 0.82
CA GLU A 272 -6.40 2.23 0.51
C GLU A 272 -5.31 2.47 -0.56
N GLY A 273 -5.50 1.89 -1.74
CA GLY A 273 -4.66 2.09 -2.92
C GLY A 273 -5.13 3.30 -3.75
N MET A 274 -4.28 4.33 -3.82
CA MET A 274 -4.47 5.62 -4.53
C MET A 274 -5.69 6.43 -4.06
N GLU A 275 -5.52 7.72 -3.84
CA GLU A 275 -6.66 8.62 -3.55
C GLU A 275 -7.61 8.53 -4.76
N TYR A 276 -8.83 8.02 -4.57
CA TYR A 276 -9.80 7.73 -5.65
C TYR A 276 -9.92 8.90 -6.65
N GLU A 277 -9.80 10.12 -6.14
CA GLU A 277 -9.80 11.37 -6.90
C GLU A 277 -8.65 11.47 -7.94
N GLU A 278 -7.44 10.97 -7.61
CA GLU A 278 -6.31 10.92 -8.54
C GLU A 278 -6.55 9.91 -9.66
N VAL A 279 -7.08 8.73 -9.32
CA VAL A 279 -7.42 7.68 -10.29
C VAL A 279 -8.51 8.17 -11.23
N LYS A 280 -9.56 8.80 -10.69
CA LYS A 280 -10.66 9.39 -11.47
C LYS A 280 -10.15 10.44 -12.46
N ARG A 281 -9.27 11.36 -12.03
CA ARG A 281 -8.69 12.36 -12.94
C ARG A 281 -7.91 11.72 -14.10
N GLN A 282 -7.23 10.62 -13.84
CA GLN A 282 -6.49 9.88 -14.89
C GLN A 282 -7.44 9.09 -15.79
N TYR A 283 -8.50 8.52 -15.23
CA TYR A 283 -9.57 7.85 -15.95
C TYR A 283 -10.28 8.82 -16.92
N ASP A 284 -10.76 9.96 -16.44
CA ASP A 284 -11.43 10.99 -17.26
C ASP A 284 -10.52 11.48 -18.41
N TYR A 285 -9.20 11.59 -18.13
CA TYR A 285 -8.22 11.97 -19.14
C TYR A 285 -8.05 10.91 -20.23
N VAL A 286 -8.18 9.63 -19.89
CA VAL A 286 -7.99 8.51 -20.83
C VAL A 286 -9.27 8.18 -21.60
N MET A 287 -10.42 8.17 -20.92
CA MET A 287 -11.69 7.72 -21.49
C MET A 287 -12.45 8.84 -22.22
N HIS A 288 -12.50 10.06 -21.67
CA HIS A 288 -13.35 11.13 -22.22
C HIS A 288 -12.60 12.19 -23.01
N ARG A 289 -11.27 12.30 -22.84
CA ARG A 289 -10.51 13.42 -23.42
C ARG A 289 -10.02 13.13 -24.84
N ASN A 290 -10.26 14.08 -25.74
CA ASN A 290 -9.79 13.97 -27.12
C ASN A 290 -8.28 14.26 -27.25
N LEU A 291 -7.50 13.20 -27.51
CA LEU A 291 -6.04 13.24 -27.63
C LEU A 291 -5.53 14.06 -28.80
N VAL A 292 -6.28 14.09 -29.91
CA VAL A 292 -5.89 14.82 -31.12
C VAL A 292 -5.85 16.32 -30.81
N ARG A 293 -6.86 16.82 -30.11
CA ARG A 293 -6.97 18.22 -29.72
C ARG A 293 -5.87 18.65 -28.73
N GLU A 294 -5.49 17.80 -27.79
CA GLU A 294 -4.40 18.09 -26.85
C GLU A 294 -3.02 18.07 -27.51
N ARG A 295 -2.77 17.15 -28.46
CA ARG A 295 -1.54 17.15 -29.26
C ARG A 295 -1.43 18.41 -30.11
N GLN A 296 -2.52 18.85 -30.73
CA GLN A 296 -2.55 20.09 -31.49
C GLN A 296 -2.22 21.32 -30.62
N LYS A 297 -2.76 21.39 -29.39
CA LYS A 297 -2.39 22.45 -28.43
C LYS A 297 -0.92 22.41 -28.04
N GLY A 298 -0.35 21.22 -27.80
CA GLY A 298 1.07 21.05 -27.48
C GLY A 298 1.99 21.51 -28.61
N TYR A 299 1.66 21.16 -29.86
CA TYR A 299 2.40 21.64 -31.03
C TYR A 299 2.23 23.15 -31.25
N PHE A 300 1.04 23.69 -31.03
CA PHE A 300 0.80 25.14 -31.10
C PHE A 300 1.64 25.90 -30.05
N GLN A 301 1.67 25.42 -28.80
CA GLN A 301 2.49 26.01 -27.74
C GLN A 301 4.00 25.92 -28.04
N ALA A 302 4.47 24.79 -28.57
CA ALA A 302 5.86 24.66 -29.02
C ALA A 302 6.18 25.60 -30.20
N GLY A 303 5.22 25.79 -31.11
CA GLY A 303 5.32 26.72 -32.24
C GLY A 303 5.50 28.18 -31.84
N LEU A 304 4.92 28.62 -30.71
CA LEU A 304 5.11 29.98 -30.19
C LEU A 304 6.54 30.26 -29.70
N VAL A 305 7.32 29.23 -29.37
CA VAL A 305 8.70 29.36 -28.85
C VAL A 305 9.74 29.39 -29.99
N LEU A 306 9.38 28.96 -31.20
CA LEU A 306 10.27 28.90 -32.37
C LEU A 306 10.95 30.25 -32.72
N PRO A 307 10.24 31.40 -32.76
CA PRO A 307 10.85 32.68 -33.08
C PRO A 307 11.99 33.09 -32.12
N PHE A 308 11.85 32.76 -30.83
CA PHE A 308 12.86 33.03 -29.81
C PHE A 308 14.10 32.16 -29.96
N ILE A 309 13.93 30.89 -30.36
CA ILE A 309 15.04 29.97 -30.65
C ILE A 309 15.86 30.49 -31.84
N VAL A 310 15.18 30.91 -32.91
CA VAL A 310 15.82 31.47 -34.11
C VAL A 310 16.57 32.77 -33.78
N TYR A 311 15.96 33.67 -33.01
CA TYR A 311 16.59 34.92 -32.57
C TYR A 311 17.88 34.69 -31.76
N LEU A 312 17.87 33.73 -30.83
CA LEU A 312 19.06 33.41 -30.01
C LEU A 312 20.16 32.71 -30.81
N GLY A 313 19.78 31.86 -31.79
CA GLY A 313 20.70 31.23 -32.72
C GLY A 313 21.43 32.26 -33.59
N LEU A 314 20.70 33.25 -34.14
CA LEU A 314 21.28 34.34 -34.93
C LEU A 314 22.24 35.23 -34.12
N LYS A 315 22.10 35.29 -32.79
CA LYS A 315 23.01 36.00 -31.86
C LYS A 315 24.21 35.17 -31.41
N GLY A 316 24.42 33.97 -31.95
CA GLY A 316 25.55 33.10 -31.62
C GLY A 316 25.47 32.45 -30.23
N LYS A 317 24.33 32.56 -29.51
CA LYS A 317 24.15 31.99 -28.17
C LYS A 317 23.65 30.54 -28.26
N MET A 318 24.52 29.62 -28.66
CA MET A 318 24.18 28.21 -28.94
C MET A 318 23.67 27.43 -27.72
N LEU A 319 24.25 27.64 -26.53
CA LEU A 319 23.82 26.97 -25.29
C LEU A 319 22.35 27.27 -24.90
N PRO A 320 21.92 28.54 -24.75
CA PRO A 320 20.53 28.84 -24.41
C PRO A 320 19.55 28.51 -25.54
N ALA A 321 19.95 28.61 -26.82
CA ALA A 321 19.14 28.15 -27.94
C ALA A 321 18.90 26.63 -27.89
N GLY A 322 19.92 25.84 -27.55
CA GLY A 322 19.81 24.40 -27.34
C GLY A 322 18.88 24.03 -26.18
N LEU A 323 18.99 24.73 -25.04
CA LEU A 323 18.09 24.51 -23.89
C LEU A 323 16.63 24.82 -24.21
N LEU A 324 16.34 25.93 -24.92
CA LEU A 324 14.98 26.27 -25.34
C LEU A 324 14.41 25.29 -26.36
N THR A 325 15.25 24.79 -27.27
CA THR A 325 14.86 23.73 -28.21
C THR A 325 14.49 22.45 -27.46
N GLY A 326 15.29 22.04 -26.46
CA GLY A 326 14.97 20.92 -25.59
C GLY A 326 13.65 21.11 -24.83
N PHE A 327 13.38 22.32 -24.33
CA PHE A 327 12.13 22.65 -23.64
C PHE A 327 10.91 22.62 -24.57
N ALA A 328 11.03 23.14 -25.80
CA ALA A 328 9.97 23.08 -26.80
C ALA A 328 9.61 21.63 -27.19
N VAL A 329 10.61 20.76 -27.33
CA VAL A 329 10.42 19.32 -27.57
C VAL A 329 9.71 18.65 -26.39
N LEU A 330 10.06 19.01 -25.15
CA LEU A 330 9.39 18.50 -23.96
C LEU A 330 7.91 18.90 -23.91
N ILE A 331 7.57 20.16 -24.24
CA ILE A 331 6.18 20.63 -24.32
C ILE A 331 5.41 19.90 -25.42
N ALA A 332 5.98 19.80 -26.62
CA ALA A 332 5.33 19.13 -27.76
C ALA A 332 5.04 17.65 -27.46
N THR A 333 5.93 16.97 -26.75
CA THR A 333 5.78 15.54 -26.40
C THR A 333 4.98 15.31 -25.10
N GLN A 334 4.70 16.35 -24.32
CA GLN A 334 4.02 16.26 -23.02
C GLN A 334 2.64 15.59 -23.09
N PRO A 335 1.73 15.92 -24.04
CA PRO A 335 0.40 15.31 -24.09
C PRO A 335 0.45 13.80 -24.33
N GLY A 336 1.35 13.35 -25.20
CA GLY A 336 1.55 11.93 -25.51
C GLY A 336 2.17 11.15 -24.35
N ARG A 337 3.15 11.74 -23.65
CA ARG A 337 3.77 11.15 -22.45
C ARG A 337 2.76 11.07 -21.30
N ARG A 338 2.02 12.15 -21.05
CA ARG A 338 0.97 12.20 -20.03
C ARG A 338 -0.12 11.17 -20.29
N TYR A 339 -0.53 10.98 -21.55
CA TYR A 339 -1.47 9.93 -21.91
C TYR A 339 -0.91 8.55 -21.62
N ARG A 340 0.31 8.21 -22.08
CA ARG A 340 0.91 6.90 -21.81
C ARG A 340 1.02 6.59 -20.31
N VAL A 341 1.40 7.57 -19.50
CA VAL A 341 1.48 7.42 -18.04
C VAL A 341 0.09 7.22 -17.44
N SER A 342 -0.88 8.07 -17.82
CA SER A 342 -2.25 7.97 -17.30
C SER A 342 -2.92 6.66 -17.72
N LEU A 343 -2.73 6.23 -18.97
CA LEU A 343 -3.19 4.95 -19.47
C LEU A 343 -2.62 3.80 -18.64
N LYS A 344 -1.30 3.75 -18.43
CA LYS A 344 -0.68 2.71 -17.59
C LYS A 344 -1.23 2.69 -16.16
N HIS A 345 -1.49 3.87 -15.58
CA HIS A 345 -2.04 3.98 -14.24
C HIS A 345 -3.50 3.49 -14.20
N VAL A 346 -4.33 3.89 -15.16
CA VAL A 346 -5.71 3.43 -15.28
C VAL A 346 -5.74 1.92 -15.53
N THR A 347 -4.89 1.39 -16.41
CA THR A 347 -4.76 -0.06 -16.63
C THR A 347 -4.49 -0.82 -15.33
N ARG A 348 -3.51 -0.36 -14.53
CA ARG A 348 -3.23 -0.97 -13.23
C ARG A 348 -4.38 -0.83 -12.24
N ALA A 349 -5.08 0.30 -12.24
CA ALA A 349 -6.22 0.52 -11.35
C ALA A 349 -7.38 -0.41 -11.71
N VAL A 350 -7.66 -0.58 -13.00
CA VAL A 350 -8.67 -1.51 -13.53
C VAL A 350 -8.30 -2.96 -13.22
N GLU A 351 -7.04 -3.35 -13.43
CA GLU A 351 -6.53 -4.68 -13.10
C GLU A 351 -6.68 -5.01 -11.61
N LYS A 352 -6.59 -4.01 -10.73
CA LYS A 352 -6.81 -4.15 -9.29
C LYS A 352 -8.29 -4.20 -8.87
N ALA A 353 -9.17 -3.57 -9.62
CA ALA A 353 -10.58 -3.40 -9.29
C ALA A 353 -11.48 -4.48 -9.92
N PHE A 354 -11.12 -4.94 -11.12
CA PHE A 354 -11.92 -5.91 -11.88
C PHE A 354 -12.17 -7.23 -11.14
N PRO A 355 -11.19 -7.87 -10.46
CA PRO A 355 -11.43 -9.14 -9.79
C PRO A 355 -12.41 -9.03 -8.61
N GLU A 356 -12.43 -7.86 -7.96
CA GLU A 356 -13.37 -7.57 -6.87
C GLU A 356 -14.81 -7.49 -7.36
N TRP A 357 -15.04 -6.83 -8.51
CA TRP A 357 -16.35 -6.85 -9.15
C TRP A 357 -16.70 -8.27 -9.64
N LEU A 358 -15.77 -8.97 -10.29
CA LEU A 358 -16.04 -10.31 -10.81
C LEU A 358 -16.37 -11.30 -9.70
N MET A 359 -15.76 -11.19 -8.52
CA MET A 359 -16.14 -12.00 -7.36
C MET A 359 -17.61 -11.78 -6.97
N SER A 360 -18.00 -10.52 -6.86
CA SER A 360 -19.38 -10.15 -6.51
C SER A 360 -20.37 -10.65 -7.57
N MET A 361 -19.99 -10.57 -8.84
CA MET A 361 -20.74 -11.14 -9.95
C MET A 361 -20.84 -12.67 -9.86
N SER A 362 -19.74 -13.38 -9.57
CA SER A 362 -19.72 -14.84 -9.44
C SER A 362 -20.61 -15.35 -8.30
N LEU A 363 -20.70 -14.60 -7.19
CA LEU A 363 -21.62 -14.93 -6.10
C LEU A 363 -23.09 -14.77 -6.52
N GLN A 364 -23.43 -13.69 -7.23
CA GLN A 364 -24.79 -13.43 -7.70
C GLN A 364 -25.24 -14.42 -8.79
N LEU A 365 -24.32 -14.86 -9.65
CA LEU A 365 -24.58 -15.86 -10.69
C LEU A 365 -25.03 -17.23 -10.14
N GLN A 366 -24.84 -17.51 -8.85
CA GLN A 366 -25.34 -18.74 -8.24
C GLN A 366 -26.86 -18.73 -8.05
N THR A 367 -27.44 -17.55 -7.85
CA THR A 367 -28.87 -17.39 -7.56
C THR A 367 -29.64 -16.78 -8.71
N ASP A 368 -28.99 -15.95 -9.54
CA ASP A 368 -29.62 -15.16 -10.58
C ASP A 368 -28.99 -15.43 -11.96
N ASN A 369 -29.71 -15.10 -13.03
CA ASN A 369 -29.16 -15.12 -14.39
C ASN A 369 -28.13 -13.98 -14.60
N VAL A 370 -27.37 -14.04 -15.71
CA VAL A 370 -26.30 -13.09 -16.02
C VAL A 370 -26.79 -11.64 -16.07
N HIS A 371 -27.96 -11.38 -16.66
CA HIS A 371 -28.48 -10.03 -16.80
C HIS A 371 -28.86 -9.41 -15.44
N VAL A 372 -29.58 -10.16 -14.61
CA VAL A 372 -29.99 -9.74 -13.27
C VAL A 372 -28.77 -9.59 -12.34
N SER A 373 -27.83 -10.52 -12.41
CA SER A 373 -26.56 -10.45 -11.67
C SER A 373 -25.74 -9.22 -12.09
N LEU A 374 -25.68 -8.91 -13.39
CA LEU A 374 -24.98 -7.72 -13.85
C LEU A 374 -25.61 -6.46 -13.25
N ALA A 375 -26.94 -6.33 -13.31
CA ALA A 375 -27.66 -5.19 -12.76
C ALA A 375 -27.46 -5.03 -11.24
N LYS A 376 -27.59 -6.13 -10.48
CA LYS A 376 -27.39 -6.14 -9.02
C LYS A 376 -25.93 -5.84 -8.63
N SER A 377 -24.95 -6.30 -9.40
CA SER A 377 -23.52 -6.12 -9.09
C SER A 377 -23.01 -4.69 -9.28
N ILE A 378 -23.65 -3.87 -10.14
CA ILE A 378 -23.21 -2.50 -10.44
C ILE A 378 -23.23 -1.60 -9.20
N ALA A 379 -24.24 -1.72 -8.34
CA ALA A 379 -24.39 -0.89 -7.15
C ALA A 379 -23.17 -1.00 -6.21
N ASN A 380 -22.67 -2.23 -6.05
CA ASN A 380 -21.56 -2.59 -5.18
C ASN A 380 -20.21 -2.68 -5.92
N ALA A 381 -20.18 -2.39 -7.21
CA ALA A 381 -18.95 -2.43 -7.99
C ALA A 381 -17.98 -1.31 -7.55
N PRO A 382 -16.66 -1.51 -7.71
CA PRO A 382 -15.69 -0.44 -7.55
C PRO A 382 -16.07 0.76 -8.43
N GLU A 383 -16.00 1.95 -7.85
CA GLU A 383 -16.46 3.19 -8.48
C GLU A 383 -15.79 3.46 -9.84
N LEU A 384 -14.56 2.97 -10.05
CA LEU A 384 -13.83 3.03 -11.33
C LEU A 384 -14.54 2.28 -12.48
N LEU A 385 -15.30 1.23 -12.17
CA LEU A 385 -15.93 0.34 -13.15
C LEU A 385 -17.40 0.67 -13.38
N LYS A 386 -18.07 1.39 -12.46
CA LYS A 386 -19.53 1.63 -12.51
C LYS A 386 -20.00 2.23 -13.83
N GLU A 387 -19.29 3.23 -14.35
CA GLU A 387 -19.64 3.91 -15.60
C GLU A 387 -19.64 2.94 -16.80
N GLU A 388 -18.58 2.13 -16.90
CA GLU A 388 -18.39 1.20 -18.01
C GLU A 388 -19.28 -0.04 -17.88
N LEU A 389 -19.57 -0.48 -16.66
CA LEU A 389 -20.55 -1.55 -16.39
C LEU A 389 -21.97 -1.08 -16.70
N GLY A 390 -22.33 0.16 -16.37
CA GLY A 390 -23.62 0.75 -16.77
C GLY A 390 -23.75 0.86 -18.29
N THR A 391 -22.68 1.28 -18.96
CA THR A 391 -22.63 1.33 -20.43
C THR A 391 -22.73 -0.06 -21.06
N LEU A 392 -22.11 -1.07 -20.44
CA LEU A 392 -22.23 -2.48 -20.86
C LEU A 392 -23.67 -2.96 -20.77
N LEU A 393 -24.32 -2.77 -19.61
CA LEU A 393 -25.71 -3.19 -19.39
C LEU A 393 -26.65 -2.56 -20.43
N GLN A 394 -26.53 -1.23 -20.66
CA GLN A 394 -27.32 -0.54 -21.68
C GLN A 394 -27.09 -1.06 -23.10
N LYS A 395 -25.88 -1.50 -23.43
CA LYS A 395 -25.57 -2.09 -24.74
C LYS A 395 -26.15 -3.49 -24.89
N ILE A 396 -26.12 -4.29 -23.82
CA ILE A 396 -26.74 -5.62 -23.79
C ILE A 396 -28.27 -5.48 -23.94
N GLU A 397 -28.90 -4.52 -23.26
CA GLU A 397 -30.35 -4.27 -23.39
C GLU A 397 -30.76 -3.87 -24.82
N ARG A 398 -29.87 -3.19 -25.55
CA ARG A 398 -30.12 -2.79 -26.95
C ARG A 398 -29.84 -3.91 -27.95
N GLU A 399 -28.82 -4.71 -27.71
CA GLU A 399 -28.35 -5.79 -28.59
C GLU A 399 -28.10 -7.07 -27.77
N PRO A 400 -29.15 -7.78 -27.35
CA PRO A 400 -29.03 -8.92 -26.42
C PRO A 400 -28.23 -10.09 -26.99
N ASP A 401 -28.37 -10.38 -28.28
CA ASP A 401 -27.74 -11.52 -28.96
C ASP A 401 -26.31 -11.21 -29.44
N SER A 402 -25.82 -9.99 -29.19
CA SER A 402 -24.53 -9.51 -29.68
C SER A 402 -23.43 -9.80 -28.66
N VAL A 403 -22.31 -10.35 -29.12
CA VAL A 403 -21.09 -10.50 -28.32
C VAL A 403 -20.31 -9.18 -28.18
N GLN A 404 -20.61 -8.18 -29.03
CA GLN A 404 -19.85 -6.92 -29.10
C GLN A 404 -19.88 -6.09 -27.81
N PRO A 405 -20.98 -5.98 -27.06
CA PRO A 405 -21.00 -5.31 -25.76
C PRO A 405 -19.94 -5.88 -24.81
N TYR A 406 -19.81 -7.20 -24.74
CA TYR A 406 -18.86 -7.90 -23.89
C TYR A 406 -17.40 -7.71 -24.34
N LEU A 407 -17.13 -7.82 -25.65
CA LEU A 407 -15.77 -7.62 -26.19
C LEU A 407 -15.32 -6.17 -26.18
N GLY A 408 -16.26 -5.23 -26.23
CA GLY A 408 -16.02 -3.79 -26.19
C GLY A 408 -15.83 -3.21 -24.79
N PHE A 409 -16.02 -4.00 -23.74
CA PHE A 409 -15.85 -3.57 -22.36
C PHE A 409 -14.43 -3.08 -22.11
N MET A 410 -14.28 -1.85 -21.60
CA MET A 410 -12.99 -1.23 -21.30
C MET A 410 -12.02 -1.18 -22.49
N LYS A 411 -12.51 -0.98 -23.72
CA LYS A 411 -11.72 -1.03 -24.96
C LYS A 411 -10.39 -0.24 -24.94
N PRO A 412 -10.29 0.99 -24.38
CA PRO A 412 -9.00 1.71 -24.30
C PRO A 412 -7.99 1.05 -23.35
N VAL A 413 -8.47 0.20 -22.45
CA VAL A 413 -7.74 -0.46 -21.35
C VAL A 413 -7.98 -1.97 -21.43
N SER A 414 -7.96 -2.52 -22.64
CA SER A 414 -8.26 -3.94 -22.86
C SER A 414 -7.14 -4.82 -22.29
N LEU A 415 -7.49 -5.63 -21.29
CA LEU A 415 -6.63 -6.65 -20.72
C LEU A 415 -7.12 -8.02 -21.19
N PRO A 416 -6.23 -8.94 -21.64
CA PRO A 416 -6.62 -10.27 -22.09
C PRO A 416 -7.46 -11.03 -21.06
N ASP A 417 -7.14 -10.88 -19.77
CA ASP A 417 -7.82 -11.52 -18.66
C ASP A 417 -9.28 -11.05 -18.52
N ILE A 418 -9.50 -9.74 -18.68
CA ILE A 418 -10.83 -9.10 -18.67
C ILE A 418 -11.62 -9.55 -19.89
N THR A 419 -11.07 -9.42 -21.10
CA THR A 419 -11.76 -9.82 -22.33
C THR A 419 -12.16 -11.30 -22.27
N SER A 420 -11.32 -12.15 -21.70
CA SER A 420 -11.66 -13.56 -21.56
C SER A 420 -12.74 -13.82 -20.50
N ALA A 421 -12.74 -13.10 -19.37
CA ALA A 421 -13.83 -13.21 -18.38
C ALA A 421 -15.17 -12.75 -19.00
N MET A 422 -15.15 -11.67 -19.78
CA MET A 422 -16.32 -11.17 -20.50
C MET A 422 -16.86 -12.18 -21.53
N LYS A 423 -15.99 -12.92 -22.23
CA LYS A 423 -16.41 -14.01 -23.13
C LYS A 423 -17.12 -15.14 -22.40
N VAL A 424 -16.66 -15.49 -21.20
CA VAL A 424 -17.31 -16.52 -20.40
C VAL A 424 -18.68 -16.05 -19.93
N LEU A 425 -18.80 -14.80 -19.46
CA LEU A 425 -20.10 -14.20 -19.11
C LEU A 425 -21.08 -14.20 -20.28
N TYR A 426 -20.63 -13.84 -21.49
CA TYR A 426 -21.44 -13.95 -22.69
C TYR A 426 -21.89 -15.39 -22.96
N SER A 427 -20.97 -16.36 -22.91
CA SER A 427 -21.32 -17.77 -23.12
C SER A 427 -22.36 -18.27 -22.12
N MET A 428 -22.29 -17.83 -20.86
CA MET A 428 -23.29 -18.17 -19.84
C MET A 428 -24.65 -17.52 -20.11
N ALA A 429 -24.67 -16.32 -20.70
CA ALA A 429 -25.90 -15.64 -21.07
C ALA A 429 -26.61 -16.34 -22.24
N GLU A 430 -25.86 -16.84 -23.23
CA GLU A 430 -26.38 -17.51 -24.43
C GLU A 430 -26.78 -18.98 -24.20
N PHE A 431 -25.89 -19.77 -23.60
CA PHE A 431 -26.06 -21.23 -23.53
C PHE A 431 -26.89 -21.71 -22.33
N GLY A 432 -27.26 -20.79 -21.43
CA GLY A 432 -28.16 -21.07 -20.32
C GLY A 432 -27.58 -21.96 -19.21
N ALA A 433 -28.34 -21.97 -18.11
CA ALA A 433 -28.01 -22.41 -16.77
C ALA A 433 -28.03 -23.93 -16.50
N ALA A 434 -28.00 -24.79 -17.52
CA ALA A 434 -28.18 -26.23 -17.30
C ALA A 434 -27.08 -26.88 -16.43
N ASP A 435 -25.96 -26.17 -16.19
CA ASP A 435 -24.90 -26.59 -15.29
C ASP A 435 -24.20 -25.37 -14.64
N ILE A 436 -24.98 -24.46 -14.03
CA ILE A 436 -24.50 -23.20 -13.38
C ILE A 436 -23.25 -23.47 -12.53
N SER A 437 -23.28 -24.51 -11.69
CA SER A 437 -22.17 -24.85 -10.78
C SER A 437 -20.88 -25.25 -11.52
N ARG A 438 -20.98 -25.95 -12.65
CA ARG A 438 -19.81 -26.30 -13.49
C ARG A 438 -19.32 -25.12 -14.33
N GLN A 439 -20.21 -24.22 -14.74
CA GLN A 439 -19.87 -23.05 -15.57
C GLN A 439 -19.29 -21.88 -14.75
N ILE A 440 -19.65 -21.76 -13.47
CA ILE A 440 -19.08 -20.76 -12.55
C ILE A 440 -17.64 -21.12 -12.15
N ALA A 441 -17.29 -22.41 -12.05
CA ALA A 441 -15.97 -22.84 -11.61
C ALA A 441 -14.81 -22.23 -12.45
N PRO A 442 -14.86 -22.20 -13.80
CA PRO A 442 -13.89 -21.48 -14.62
C PRO A 442 -13.80 -19.97 -14.33
N LEU A 443 -14.94 -19.31 -14.03
CA LEU A 443 -14.94 -17.88 -13.65
C LEU A 443 -14.26 -17.68 -12.31
N VAL A 444 -14.56 -18.53 -11.33
CA VAL A 444 -13.98 -18.47 -9.98
C VAL A 444 -12.48 -18.73 -10.02
N GLU A 445 -12.04 -19.77 -10.73
CA GLU A 445 -10.62 -20.09 -10.88
C GLU A 445 -9.86 -18.94 -11.56
N ARG A 446 -10.44 -18.40 -12.63
CA ARG A 446 -9.86 -17.24 -13.31
C ARG A 446 -9.84 -16.01 -12.41
N ASN A 447 -10.91 -15.79 -11.64
CA ASN A 447 -10.98 -14.69 -10.70
C ASN A 447 -9.94 -14.80 -9.58
N ALA A 448 -9.68 -16.01 -9.10
CA ALA A 448 -8.61 -16.27 -8.13
C ALA A 448 -7.23 -15.88 -8.72
N ALA A 449 -6.94 -16.28 -9.97
CA ALA A 449 -5.71 -15.91 -10.65
C ALA A 449 -5.58 -14.39 -10.89
N MET A 450 -6.66 -13.73 -11.29
CA MET A 450 -6.67 -12.27 -11.46
C MET A 450 -6.54 -11.53 -10.13
N THR A 451 -7.16 -12.05 -9.06
CA THR A 451 -7.03 -11.51 -7.70
C THR A 451 -5.60 -11.66 -7.19
N ASP A 452 -4.95 -12.80 -7.42
CA ASP A 452 -3.53 -13.00 -7.08
C ASP A 452 -2.65 -11.96 -7.77
N LYS A 453 -2.83 -11.78 -9.08
CA LYS A 453 -2.12 -10.77 -9.85
C LYS A 453 -2.38 -9.34 -9.33
N ALA A 454 -3.64 -9.00 -9.03
CA ALA A 454 -4.01 -7.70 -8.49
C ALA A 454 -3.35 -7.41 -7.14
N GLU A 455 -3.34 -8.38 -6.23
CA GLU A 455 -2.73 -8.26 -4.91
C GLU A 455 -1.20 -8.20 -5.00
N ARG A 456 -0.57 -8.95 -5.93
CA ARG A 456 0.86 -8.79 -6.21
C ARG A 456 1.20 -7.39 -6.68
N ILE A 457 0.40 -6.79 -7.58
CA ILE A 457 0.62 -5.40 -8.02
C ILE A 457 0.45 -4.43 -6.84
N ARG A 458 -0.50 -4.66 -5.92
CA ARG A 458 -0.66 -3.85 -4.70
C ARG A 458 0.55 -3.99 -3.76
N ALA A 459 1.02 -5.21 -3.54
CA ALA A 459 2.22 -5.51 -2.75
C ALA A 459 3.47 -4.86 -3.37
N GLU A 460 3.66 -5.01 -4.68
CA GLU A 460 4.75 -4.38 -5.43
C GLU A 460 4.73 -2.86 -5.30
N ASP A 461 3.57 -2.21 -5.43
CA ASP A 461 3.45 -0.75 -5.30
C ASP A 461 3.74 -0.30 -3.85
N GLU A 462 3.33 -1.08 -2.84
CA GLU A 462 3.65 -0.82 -1.43
C GLU A 462 5.16 -0.96 -1.18
N ILE A 463 5.77 -2.03 -1.69
CA ILE A 463 7.18 -2.36 -1.48
C ILE A 463 8.10 -1.46 -2.30
N ALA A 464 7.79 -1.16 -3.56
CA ALA A 464 8.62 -0.32 -4.43
C ALA A 464 8.88 1.07 -3.83
N GLY A 465 7.87 1.66 -3.19
CA GLY A 465 8.00 2.93 -2.47
C GLY A 465 8.89 2.87 -1.22
N ILE A 466 9.23 1.67 -0.74
CA ILE A 466 10.11 1.39 0.39
C ILE A 466 11.48 0.90 -0.10
N SER A 467 11.54 0.12 -1.16
CA SER A 467 12.77 -0.44 -1.74
C SER A 467 13.78 0.64 -2.15
N PHE A 468 13.32 1.82 -2.55
CA PHE A 468 14.23 2.97 -2.78
C PHE A 468 15.04 3.35 -1.53
N LEU A 469 14.50 3.14 -0.32
CA LEU A 469 15.19 3.41 0.94
C LEU A 469 16.37 2.44 1.19
N ILE A 470 16.46 1.32 0.48
CA ILE A 470 17.59 0.38 0.58
C ILE A 470 18.90 1.03 0.11
N LEU A 471 18.83 1.91 -0.90
CA LEU A 471 20.02 2.52 -1.51
C LEU A 471 20.49 3.79 -0.79
N LEU A 472 19.59 4.48 -0.09
CA LEU A 472 19.91 5.76 0.56
C LEU A 472 21.07 5.70 1.57
N PRO A 473 21.18 4.68 2.44
CA PRO A 473 22.30 4.57 3.37
C PRO A 473 23.66 4.60 2.67
N MET A 474 23.81 3.90 1.54
CA MET A 474 25.06 3.90 0.78
C MET A 474 25.39 5.27 0.22
N ILE A 475 24.39 6.00 -0.30
CA ILE A 475 24.57 7.37 -0.81
C ILE A 475 25.09 8.29 0.31
N THR A 476 24.53 8.20 1.52
CA THR A 476 25.02 9.00 2.66
C THR A 476 26.47 8.68 3.01
N GLY A 477 26.88 7.41 2.91
CA GLY A 477 28.26 6.99 3.14
C GLY A 477 29.22 7.51 2.07
N VAL A 478 28.83 7.46 0.80
CA VAL A 478 29.61 8.02 -0.32
C VAL A 478 29.80 9.52 -0.18
N VAL A 479 28.75 10.26 0.17
CA VAL A 479 28.82 11.72 0.40
C VAL A 479 29.80 12.05 1.54
N LYS A 480 29.76 11.30 2.64
CA LYS A 480 30.72 11.46 3.75
C LYS A 480 32.15 11.21 3.28
N MET A 481 32.39 10.13 2.56
CA MET A 481 33.72 9.78 2.06
C MET A 481 34.27 10.86 1.11
N LEU A 482 33.44 11.39 0.20
CA LEU A 482 33.84 12.48 -0.69
C LEU A 482 34.20 13.75 0.08
N ALA A 483 33.47 14.05 1.15
CA ALA A 483 33.79 15.18 2.01
C ALA A 483 35.14 15.00 2.72
N ASP A 484 35.41 13.82 3.28
CA ASP A 484 36.70 13.54 3.92
C ASP A 484 37.86 13.63 2.91
N LEU A 485 37.69 13.08 1.70
CA LEU A 485 38.68 13.19 0.64
C LEU A 485 38.94 14.64 0.24
N ALA A 486 37.89 15.45 0.10
CA ALA A 486 38.03 16.87 -0.22
C ALA A 486 38.82 17.62 0.87
N LEU A 487 38.58 17.31 2.15
CA LEU A 487 39.33 17.90 3.26
C LEU A 487 40.80 17.50 3.24
N VAL A 488 41.12 16.25 2.89
CA VAL A 488 42.51 15.80 2.69
C VAL A 488 43.18 16.59 1.57
N VAL A 489 42.52 16.77 0.43
CA VAL A 489 43.05 17.55 -0.70
C VAL A 489 43.30 19.01 -0.30
N VAL A 490 42.35 19.64 0.39
CA VAL A 490 42.51 21.02 0.89
C VAL A 490 43.68 21.12 1.85
N TYR A 491 43.85 20.15 2.76
CA TYR A 491 44.98 20.13 3.68
C TYR A 491 46.30 20.04 2.93
N ILE A 492 46.44 19.12 1.97
CA ILE A 492 47.66 18.97 1.15
C ILE A 492 47.96 20.27 0.39
N LEU A 493 46.96 20.87 -0.25
CA LEU A 493 47.13 22.13 -0.97
C LEU A 493 47.60 23.25 -0.03
N SER A 494 47.02 23.35 1.17
CA SER A 494 47.43 24.36 2.16
C SER A 494 48.87 24.13 2.65
N ALA A 495 49.26 22.87 2.85
CA ALA A 495 50.63 22.52 3.26
C ALA A 495 51.64 22.86 2.15
N VAL A 496 51.34 22.53 0.89
CA VAL A 496 52.20 22.88 -0.26
C VAL A 496 52.33 24.39 -0.41
N ASN A 497 51.24 25.14 -0.28
CA ASN A 497 51.24 26.60 -0.39
C ASN A 497 51.93 27.32 0.78
N SER A 498 52.19 26.62 1.89
CA SER A 498 52.92 27.15 3.05
C SER A 498 54.42 26.88 3.01
N VAL A 499 54.85 26.02 2.08
CA VAL A 499 56.26 25.62 1.87
C VAL A 499 56.89 26.32 0.66
N ALA A 500 56.06 26.88 -0.24
CA ALA A 500 56.44 27.82 -1.29
C ALA A 500 56.30 29.26 -0.79
#